data_AF-A0A8T1TYT5-F1
#
_entry.id   AF-A0A8T1TYT5-F1
#
_cell.length_a   1.000
_cell.length_b   1.000
_cell.length_c   1.000
_cell.angle_alpha   90.00
_cell.angle_beta   90.00
_cell.angle_gamma   90.00
#
_symmetry.space_group_name_H-M   'P 1'
#
loop_
_entity.id
_entity.type
_entity.pdbx_description
1 polymer ?
#
loop_
_entity_poly.entity_id
_entity_poly.type
_entity_poly.pdbx_seq_one_letter_code
_entity_poly.pdbx_strand_id
1 'polypeptide(L)'
;MQDLANTMQLYMSQATKCSHQLMNKVWLEALEAPTDVFTTLRLADNTLGEFYCPELIGWIRYSRDYKKEVRFSTKKTLNILMKAPHEEESDFGLLLLSLAKDNAIKKDTTMKDLIERLQSQLYKSWIDAKMMSDKLRTLIASPVTENWNRYSANRGDGVLKSVQTLFAKNKPVDALTRAMRA
;
A
#
# COMPACT_ATOMS: atom_id res chain seq x y z
N MET A 1 -19.02 -22.51 11.91
CA MET A 1 -19.86 -21.31 12.11
C MET A 1 -19.16 -20.03 11.68
N GLN A 2 -17.90 -19.78 12.09
CA GLN A 2 -17.15 -18.58 11.71
C GLN A 2 -16.96 -18.41 10.19
N ASP A 3 -16.71 -19.51 9.46
CA ASP A 3 -16.59 -19.47 7.99
C ASP A 3 -17.90 -19.09 7.27
N LEU A 4 -19.06 -19.58 7.77
CA LEU A 4 -20.37 -19.19 7.24
C LEU A 4 -20.65 -17.70 7.47
N ALA A 5 -20.36 -17.21 8.68
CA ALA A 5 -20.52 -15.79 9.00
C ALA A 5 -19.61 -14.90 8.14
N ASN A 6 -18.36 -15.29 7.94
CA ASN A 6 -17.43 -14.57 7.05
C ASN A 6 -17.92 -14.60 5.60
N THR A 7 -18.40 -15.74 5.13
CA THR A 7 -18.99 -15.89 3.79
C THR A 7 -20.18 -14.95 3.59
N MET A 8 -21.11 -14.89 4.55
CA MET A 8 -22.27 -13.99 4.47
C MET A 8 -21.83 -12.52 4.47
N GLN A 9 -20.88 -12.15 5.33
CA GLN A 9 -20.34 -10.80 5.38
C GLN A 9 -19.64 -10.40 4.08
N LEU A 10 -18.86 -11.31 3.47
CA LEU A 10 -18.26 -11.12 2.16
C LEU A 10 -19.33 -10.86 1.09
N TYR A 11 -20.32 -11.75 0.98
CA TYR A 11 -21.42 -11.56 0.02
C TYR A 11 -22.16 -10.24 0.21
N MET A 12 -22.48 -9.88 1.46
CA MET A 12 -23.10 -8.58 1.76
C MET A 12 -22.18 -7.42 1.36
N SER A 13 -20.88 -7.50 1.62
CA SER A 13 -19.94 -6.44 1.24
C SER A 13 -19.81 -6.25 -0.28
N GLN A 14 -20.13 -7.28 -1.07
CA GLN A 14 -20.04 -7.29 -2.54
C GLN A 14 -21.38 -7.02 -3.25
N ALA A 15 -22.51 -7.25 -2.59
CA ALA A 15 -23.83 -7.26 -3.22
C ALA A 15 -24.21 -5.91 -3.88
N THR A 16 -24.00 -4.80 -3.19
CA THR A 16 -24.28 -3.45 -3.70
C THR A 16 -23.37 -2.42 -3.04
N LYS A 17 -23.25 -1.23 -3.63
CA LYS A 17 -22.54 -0.09 -3.02
C LYS A 17 -23.08 0.26 -1.63
N CYS A 18 -24.40 0.27 -1.45
CA CYS A 18 -25.02 0.56 -0.15
C CYS A 18 -24.69 -0.53 0.87
N SER A 19 -24.71 -1.80 0.45
CA SER A 19 -24.39 -2.93 1.31
C SER A 19 -22.90 -2.92 1.71
N HIS A 20 -21.99 -2.60 0.79
CA HIS A 20 -20.59 -2.36 1.09
C HIS A 20 -20.39 -1.26 2.14
N GLN A 21 -21.06 -0.11 1.97
CA GLN A 21 -20.98 1.01 2.91
C GLN A 21 -21.56 0.66 4.28
N LEU A 22 -22.63 -0.13 4.32
CA LEU A 22 -23.22 -0.63 5.56
C LEU A 22 -22.25 -1.57 6.28
N MET A 23 -21.67 -2.54 5.58
CA MET A 23 -20.70 -3.46 6.17
C MET A 23 -19.49 -2.74 6.77
N ASN A 24 -18.96 -1.74 6.07
CA ASN A 24 -17.88 -0.90 6.61
C ASN A 24 -18.28 -0.21 7.93
N LYS A 25 -19.51 0.31 8.04
CA LYS A 25 -19.99 0.92 9.28
C LYS A 25 -20.12 -0.11 10.40
N VAL A 26 -20.72 -1.26 10.10
CA VAL A 26 -20.89 -2.36 11.05
C VAL A 26 -19.55 -2.81 11.62
N TRP A 27 -18.55 -3.05 10.76
CA TRP A 27 -17.20 -3.44 11.21
C TRP A 27 -16.52 -2.36 12.06
N LEU A 28 -16.66 -1.08 11.69
CA LEU A 28 -16.11 0.04 12.46
C LEU A 28 -16.79 0.18 13.83
N GLU A 29 -18.11 0.03 13.90
CA GLU A 29 -18.89 0.10 15.15
C GLU A 29 -18.58 -1.08 16.08
N ALA A 30 -18.45 -2.29 15.52
CA ALA A 30 -18.06 -3.48 16.25
C ALA A 30 -16.56 -3.52 16.61
N LEU A 31 -15.77 -2.57 16.11
CA LEU A 31 -14.32 -2.51 16.27
C LEU A 31 -13.61 -3.80 15.81
N GLU A 32 -14.09 -4.39 14.71
CA GLU A 32 -13.48 -5.57 14.09
C GLU A 32 -12.04 -5.28 13.67
N ALA A 33 -11.08 -6.14 14.04
CA ALA A 33 -9.68 -5.82 13.75
C ALA A 33 -9.45 -5.83 12.23
N PRO A 34 -8.57 -4.94 11.68
CA PRO A 34 -8.24 -4.97 10.26
C PRO A 34 -7.72 -6.32 9.77
N THR A 35 -7.09 -7.14 10.62
CA THR A 35 -6.71 -8.53 10.30
C THR A 35 -7.92 -9.43 10.06
N ASP A 36 -8.98 -9.24 10.83
CA ASP A 36 -10.17 -10.08 10.80
C ASP A 36 -11.01 -9.70 9.59
N VAL A 37 -11.16 -8.40 9.31
CA VAL A 37 -11.79 -7.91 8.08
C VAL A 37 -11.01 -8.33 6.83
N PHE A 38 -9.66 -8.34 6.86
CA PHE A 38 -8.84 -8.86 5.76
C PHE A 38 -9.16 -10.33 5.45
N THR A 39 -9.35 -11.12 6.51
CA THR A 39 -9.70 -12.54 6.43
C THR A 39 -11.14 -12.73 5.94
N THR A 40 -12.10 -11.95 6.45
CA THR A 40 -13.50 -11.96 6.01
C THR A 40 -13.63 -11.63 4.53
N LEU A 41 -12.84 -10.67 4.04
CA LEU A 41 -12.79 -10.29 2.63
C LEU A 41 -12.03 -11.30 1.75
N ARG A 42 -11.50 -12.38 2.33
CA ARG A 42 -10.71 -13.42 1.65
C ARG A 42 -9.57 -12.84 0.82
N LEU A 43 -8.98 -11.74 1.29
CA LEU A 43 -7.92 -11.09 0.55
C LEU A 43 -6.70 -12.01 0.47
N ALA A 44 -6.37 -12.75 1.54
CA ALA A 44 -5.29 -13.74 1.52
C ALA A 44 -5.50 -14.91 0.54
N ASP A 45 -6.72 -15.16 0.06
CA ASP A 45 -7.01 -16.32 -0.79
C ASP A 45 -6.78 -16.00 -2.28
N ASN A 46 -6.63 -14.71 -2.62
CA ASN A 46 -6.43 -14.26 -4.00
C ASN A 46 -4.94 -14.22 -4.36
N THR A 47 -4.63 -14.35 -5.64
CA THR A 47 -3.28 -14.03 -6.15
C THR A 47 -3.15 -12.53 -6.36
N LEU A 48 -1.95 -11.94 -6.22
CA LEU A 48 -1.76 -10.49 -6.35
C LEU A 48 -2.23 -9.89 -7.68
N GLY A 49 -2.27 -10.67 -8.76
CA GLY A 49 -2.86 -10.25 -10.04
C GLY A 49 -4.36 -9.93 -9.93
N GLU A 50 -5.05 -10.56 -8.99
CA GLU A 50 -6.47 -10.40 -8.69
C GLU A 50 -6.71 -9.38 -7.56
N PHE A 51 -5.66 -8.95 -6.86
CA PHE A 51 -5.74 -8.01 -5.73
C PHE A 51 -6.14 -6.59 -6.10
N TYR A 52 -6.05 -6.18 -7.38
CA TYR A 52 -6.62 -4.91 -7.81
C TYR A 52 -8.15 -5.00 -7.87
N CYS A 53 -8.77 -5.12 -6.70
CA CYS A 53 -10.19 -5.33 -6.53
C CYS A 53 -10.80 -4.27 -5.60
N PRO A 54 -12.11 -4.00 -5.72
CA PRO A 54 -12.82 -3.09 -4.83
C PRO A 54 -12.68 -3.44 -3.34
N GLU A 55 -12.55 -4.72 -3.01
CA GLU A 55 -12.42 -5.26 -1.65
C GLU A 55 -11.11 -4.83 -1.02
N LEU A 56 -9.99 -4.90 -1.75
CA LEU A 56 -8.70 -4.41 -1.27
C LEU A 56 -8.75 -2.91 -0.99
N ILE A 57 -9.29 -2.13 -1.94
CA ILE A 57 -9.40 -0.66 -1.80
C ILE A 57 -10.29 -0.32 -0.58
N GLY A 58 -11.40 -1.04 -0.42
CA GLY A 58 -12.28 -0.95 0.73
C GLY A 58 -11.56 -1.26 2.04
N TRP A 59 -10.79 -2.35 2.08
CA TRP A 59 -10.03 -2.76 3.25
C TRP A 59 -8.91 -1.78 3.63
N ILE A 60 -8.16 -1.25 2.66
CA ILE A 60 -7.13 -0.23 2.92
C ILE A 60 -7.79 1.00 3.57
N ARG A 61 -8.94 1.44 3.03
CA ARG A 61 -9.71 2.56 3.58
C ARG A 61 -10.24 2.24 4.99
N TYR A 62 -10.78 1.05 5.18
CA TYR A 62 -11.23 0.55 6.48
C TYR A 62 -10.11 0.58 7.52
N SER A 63 -8.93 0.08 7.17
CA SER A 63 -7.78 0.02 8.09
C SER A 63 -7.36 1.40 8.60
N ARG A 64 -7.48 2.44 7.75
CA ARG A 64 -7.23 3.83 8.12
C ARG A 64 -8.30 4.36 9.09
N ASP A 65 -9.55 4.02 8.83
CA ASP A 65 -10.71 4.53 9.59
C ASP A 65 -10.91 3.80 10.93
N TYR A 66 -10.18 2.71 11.16
CA TYR A 66 -10.20 1.95 12.40
C TYR A 66 -9.58 2.73 13.58
N LYS A 67 -10.39 3.03 14.60
CA LYS A 67 -10.04 3.95 15.71
C LYS A 67 -9.73 3.28 17.06
N LYS A 68 -9.80 1.95 17.18
CA LYS A 68 -9.56 1.25 18.47
C LYS A 68 -8.13 1.49 19.00
N GLU A 69 -7.18 1.69 18.09
CA GLU A 69 -5.86 2.21 18.39
C GLU A 69 -5.77 3.64 17.84
N VAL A 70 -5.02 4.54 18.51
CA VAL A 70 -4.90 5.98 18.18
C VAL A 70 -4.60 6.28 16.70
N ARG A 71 -4.08 5.30 15.96
CA ARG A 71 -4.25 5.05 14.53
C ARG A 71 -3.78 3.62 14.28
N PHE A 72 -4.52 2.81 13.52
CA PHE A 72 -3.91 1.61 12.95
C PHE A 72 -2.77 2.06 12.01
N SER A 73 -1.52 1.81 12.42
CA SER A 73 -0.37 2.42 11.75
C SER A 73 -0.23 1.93 10.31
N THR A 74 0.28 2.78 9.42
CA THR A 74 0.69 2.40 8.05
C THR A 74 1.56 1.13 8.04
N LYS A 75 2.39 0.94 9.07
CA LYS A 75 3.22 -0.26 9.25
C LYS A 75 2.41 -1.52 9.45
N LYS A 76 1.41 -1.49 10.33
CA LYS A 76 0.54 -2.63 10.56
C LYS A 76 -0.29 -2.95 9.32
N THR A 77 -0.82 -1.94 8.63
CA THR A 77 -1.53 -2.14 7.35
C THR A 77 -0.64 -2.81 6.31
N LEU A 78 0.57 -2.30 6.09
CA LEU A 78 1.52 -2.88 5.15
C LEU A 78 1.89 -4.33 5.52
N ASN A 79 2.14 -4.59 6.81
CA ASN A 79 2.47 -5.93 7.28
C ASN A 79 1.34 -6.93 7.10
N ILE A 80 0.07 -6.51 7.12
CA ILE A 80 -1.05 -7.41 6.80
C ILE A 80 -1.12 -7.63 5.28
N LEU A 81 -1.01 -6.56 4.50
CA LEU A 81 -1.05 -6.64 3.04
C LEU A 81 0.01 -7.61 2.50
N MET A 82 1.23 -7.54 3.03
CA MET A 82 2.35 -8.40 2.61
C MET A 82 2.20 -9.89 3.01
N LYS A 83 1.16 -10.26 3.77
CA LYS A 83 0.83 -11.67 4.03
C LYS A 83 0.07 -12.32 2.87
N ALA A 84 -0.40 -11.54 1.92
CA ALA A 84 -1.03 -12.06 0.72
C ALA A 84 -0.06 -12.96 -0.07
N PRO A 85 -0.53 -14.07 -0.64
CA PRO A 85 0.24 -14.87 -1.57
C PRO A 85 0.75 -14.03 -2.74
N HIS A 86 2.05 -14.14 -3.01
CA HIS A 86 2.75 -13.38 -4.04
C HIS A 86 3.87 -14.22 -4.65
N GLU A 87 4.21 -13.96 -5.91
CA GLU A 87 5.31 -14.65 -6.58
C GLU A 87 6.63 -13.94 -6.29
N GLU A 88 6.62 -12.60 -6.37
CA GLU A 88 7.78 -11.77 -6.10
C GLU A 88 7.44 -10.64 -5.13
N GLU A 89 8.37 -10.32 -4.23
CA GLU A 89 8.24 -9.16 -3.33
C GLU A 89 7.93 -7.86 -4.09
N SER A 90 8.42 -7.74 -5.33
CA SER A 90 8.19 -6.59 -6.20
C SER A 90 6.72 -6.39 -6.60
N ASP A 91 5.88 -7.41 -6.47
CA ASP A 91 4.45 -7.38 -6.84
C ASP A 91 3.67 -6.37 -5.99
N PHE A 92 4.00 -6.24 -4.70
CA PHE A 92 3.39 -5.21 -3.85
C PHE A 92 3.77 -3.79 -4.29
N GLY A 93 4.98 -3.60 -4.83
CA GLY A 93 5.39 -2.33 -5.40
C GLY A 93 4.57 -1.97 -6.63
N LEU A 94 4.34 -2.95 -7.52
CA LEU A 94 3.49 -2.78 -8.71
C LEU A 94 2.03 -2.52 -8.34
N LEU A 95 1.50 -3.22 -7.33
CA LEU A 95 0.15 -3.02 -6.81
C LEU A 95 -0.04 -1.58 -6.31
N LEU A 96 0.83 -1.16 -5.39
CA LEU A 96 0.72 0.19 -4.82
C LEU A 96 0.98 1.26 -5.88
N LEU A 97 1.87 1.03 -6.84
CA LEU A 97 2.10 1.92 -7.98
C LEU A 97 0.83 2.08 -8.84
N SER A 98 0.14 0.97 -9.11
CA SER A 98 -1.12 0.97 -9.86
C SER A 98 -2.20 1.74 -9.11
N LEU A 99 -2.36 1.51 -7.79
CA LEU A 99 -3.29 2.25 -6.94
C LEU A 99 -3.00 3.77 -6.93
N ALA A 100 -1.73 4.17 -6.89
CA ALA A 100 -1.35 5.58 -6.93
C ALA A 100 -1.64 6.27 -8.28
N LYS A 101 -1.69 5.49 -9.37
CA LYS A 101 -2.04 5.99 -10.71
C LYS A 101 -3.54 6.04 -10.97
N ASP A 102 -4.35 5.34 -10.16
CA ASP A 102 -5.81 5.31 -10.32
C ASP A 102 -6.45 6.69 -10.13
N ASN A 103 -7.33 7.08 -11.06
CA ASN A 103 -7.94 8.41 -11.06
C ASN A 103 -8.93 8.64 -9.91
N ALA A 104 -9.61 7.60 -9.42
CA ALA A 104 -10.49 7.73 -8.27
C ALA A 104 -9.68 7.90 -6.98
N ILE A 105 -8.59 7.15 -6.83
CA ILE A 105 -7.65 7.29 -5.71
C ILE A 105 -6.99 8.67 -5.72
N LYS A 106 -6.55 9.17 -6.88
CA LYS A 106 -5.92 10.51 -6.99
C LYS A 106 -6.86 11.66 -6.60
N LYS A 107 -8.17 11.49 -6.78
CA LYS A 107 -9.19 12.48 -6.37
C LYS A 107 -9.49 12.44 -4.87
N ASP A 108 -9.35 11.28 -4.23
CA ASP A 108 -9.45 11.13 -2.77
C ASP A 108 -8.08 11.44 -2.15
N THR A 109 -7.85 12.71 -1.79
CA THR A 109 -6.56 13.18 -1.25
C THR A 109 -6.10 12.39 -0.04
N THR A 110 -7.02 11.96 0.82
CA THR A 110 -6.69 11.16 2.01
C THR A 110 -6.23 9.76 1.63
N MET A 111 -6.86 9.15 0.64
CA MET A 111 -6.47 7.85 0.11
C MET A 111 -5.14 7.94 -0.66
N LYS A 112 -4.94 8.97 -1.48
CA LYS A 112 -3.66 9.27 -2.14
C LYS A 112 -2.52 9.27 -1.11
N ASP A 113 -2.64 10.08 -0.05
CA ASP A 113 -1.63 10.18 1.01
C ASP A 113 -1.40 8.85 1.74
N LEU A 114 -2.44 8.03 1.91
CA LEU A 114 -2.31 6.71 2.51
C LEU A 114 -1.50 5.75 1.63
N ILE A 115 -1.85 5.65 0.34
CA ILE A 115 -1.12 4.81 -0.62
C ILE A 115 0.34 5.23 -0.72
N GLU A 116 0.60 6.54 -0.77
CA GLU A 116 1.93 7.11 -0.79
C GLU A 116 2.77 6.74 0.45
N ARG A 117 2.17 6.76 1.64
CA ARG A 117 2.82 6.32 2.87
C ARG A 117 3.10 4.82 2.87
N LEU A 118 2.16 4.00 2.36
CA LEU A 118 2.35 2.55 2.21
C LEU A 118 3.53 2.25 1.26
N GLN A 119 3.60 2.92 0.10
CA GLN A 119 4.70 2.79 -0.86
C GLN A 119 6.04 3.17 -0.23
N SER A 120 6.09 4.33 0.43
CA SER A 120 7.32 4.83 1.08
C SER A 120 7.85 3.83 2.10
N GLN A 121 6.92 3.23 2.85
CA GLN A 121 7.28 2.27 3.87
C GLN A 121 7.75 0.95 3.29
N LEU A 122 7.10 0.46 2.22
CA LEU A 122 7.50 -0.75 1.49
C LEU A 122 8.93 -0.59 0.92
N TYR A 123 9.20 0.54 0.28
CA TYR A 123 10.51 0.80 -0.31
C TYR A 123 11.58 0.93 0.76
N LYS A 124 11.26 1.57 1.89
CA LYS A 124 12.16 1.60 3.05
C LYS A 124 12.48 0.18 3.55
N SER A 125 11.49 -0.71 3.69
CA SER A 125 11.76 -2.08 4.12
C SER A 125 12.67 -2.84 3.16
N TRP A 126 12.50 -2.67 1.85
CA TRP A 126 13.39 -3.32 0.87
C TRP A 126 14.82 -2.78 0.92
N ILE A 127 14.97 -1.46 1.09
CA ILE A 127 16.27 -0.81 1.26
C ILE A 127 16.96 -1.31 2.53
N ASP A 128 16.25 -1.33 3.66
CA ASP A 128 16.79 -1.78 4.95
C ASP A 128 17.18 -3.27 4.89
N ALA A 129 16.41 -4.08 4.15
CA ALA A 129 16.69 -5.49 3.89
C ALA A 129 17.77 -5.73 2.81
N LYS A 130 18.32 -4.68 2.19
CA LYS A 130 19.26 -4.74 1.06
C LYS A 130 18.74 -5.56 -0.13
N MET A 131 17.41 -5.65 -0.31
CA MET A 131 16.78 -6.27 -1.48
C MET A 131 16.93 -5.34 -2.68
N MET A 132 17.78 -5.71 -3.64
CA MET A 132 18.05 -4.90 -4.85
C MET A 132 18.07 -5.74 -6.13
N SER A 133 16.94 -6.35 -6.49
CA SER A 133 16.74 -6.88 -7.85
C SER A 133 16.55 -5.74 -8.86
N ASP A 134 16.81 -5.99 -10.15
CA ASP A 134 16.68 -4.98 -11.21
C ASP A 134 15.24 -4.44 -11.35
N LYS A 135 14.24 -5.30 -11.13
CA LYS A 135 12.82 -4.93 -11.08
C LYS A 135 12.51 -4.01 -9.90
N LEU A 136 13.05 -4.32 -8.71
CA LEU A 136 12.91 -3.46 -7.53
C LEU A 136 13.61 -2.11 -7.70
N ARG A 137 14.81 -2.11 -8.30
CA ARG A 137 15.54 -0.88 -8.63
C ARG A 137 14.71 0.01 -9.55
N THR A 138 14.05 -0.56 -10.55
CA THR A 138 13.16 0.15 -11.47
C THR A 138 11.91 0.71 -10.77
N LEU A 139 11.29 -0.06 -9.88
CA LEU A 139 10.10 0.34 -9.14
C LEU A 139 10.38 1.49 -8.17
N ILE A 140 11.44 1.39 -7.38
CA ILE A 140 11.83 2.44 -6.45
C ILE A 140 12.21 3.73 -7.19
N ALA A 141 12.60 3.59 -8.45
CA ALA A 141 12.94 4.71 -9.31
C ALA A 141 11.79 5.29 -10.11
N SER A 142 10.61 4.70 -10.03
CA SER A 142 9.44 5.22 -10.71
C SER A 142 9.11 6.61 -10.16
N PRO A 143 8.94 7.64 -11.01
CA PRO A 143 8.69 9.03 -10.60
C PRO A 143 7.37 9.23 -9.84
N VAL A 144 6.58 8.17 -9.64
CA VAL A 144 5.29 8.22 -8.94
C VAL A 144 5.44 8.45 -7.43
N THR A 145 6.61 8.24 -6.85
CA THR A 145 6.84 8.66 -5.46
C THR A 145 7.31 10.10 -5.39
N GLU A 146 6.38 11.05 -5.34
CA GLU A 146 6.62 12.39 -4.77
C GLU A 146 7.31 12.30 -3.38
N ASN A 147 7.13 11.16 -2.70
CA ASN A 147 7.84 10.76 -1.49
C ASN A 147 9.37 10.61 -1.61
N TRP A 148 9.93 10.34 -2.79
CA TRP A 148 11.38 10.28 -2.98
C TRP A 148 12.02 11.66 -3.02
N ASN A 149 11.29 12.64 -3.55
CA ASN A 149 11.66 14.04 -3.38
C ASN A 149 11.63 14.42 -1.89
N ARG A 150 10.61 14.01 -1.14
CA ARG A 150 10.54 14.30 0.32
C ARG A 150 11.61 13.57 1.14
N TYR A 151 11.90 12.31 0.84
CA TYR A 151 12.93 11.53 1.55
C TYR A 151 14.34 12.09 1.31
N SER A 152 14.66 12.47 0.08
CA SER A 152 15.96 13.05 -0.25
C SER A 152 16.09 14.53 0.13
N ALA A 153 14.99 15.30 0.14
CA ALA A 153 14.96 16.68 0.67
C ALA A 153 15.39 16.75 2.15
N ASN A 154 14.93 15.80 2.96
CA ASN A 154 15.30 15.71 4.38
C ASN A 154 16.80 15.41 4.62
N ARG A 155 17.56 15.07 3.57
CA ARG A 155 19.01 14.83 3.60
C ARG A 155 19.82 15.96 2.95
N GLY A 156 19.16 17.07 2.62
CA GLY A 156 19.75 18.27 2.03
C GLY A 156 19.55 18.38 0.52
N ASP A 157 19.39 19.62 0.05
CA ASP A 157 19.08 19.97 -1.35
C ASP A 157 20.06 19.37 -2.38
N GLY A 158 21.32 19.18 -2.00
CA GLY A 158 22.33 18.56 -2.86
C GLY A 158 22.08 17.07 -3.10
N VAL A 159 21.53 16.35 -2.11
CA VAL A 159 21.15 14.94 -2.23
C VAL A 159 19.92 14.83 -3.11
N LEU A 160 18.90 15.65 -2.86
CA LEU A 160 17.68 15.72 -3.66
C LEU A 160 17.98 15.96 -5.15
N LYS A 161 18.72 17.02 -5.48
CA LYS A 161 19.08 17.33 -6.88
C LYS A 161 19.87 16.21 -7.54
N SER A 162 20.78 15.56 -6.80
CA SER A 162 21.57 14.43 -7.32
C SER A 162 20.67 13.22 -7.61
N VAL A 163 19.77 12.88 -6.69
CA VAL A 163 18.81 11.79 -6.82
C VAL A 163 17.87 12.03 -8.00
N GLN A 164 17.30 13.24 -8.12
CA GLN A 164 16.45 13.64 -9.25
C GLN A 164 17.18 13.56 -10.59
N THR A 165 18.44 14.03 -10.64
CA THR A 165 19.26 13.97 -11.86
C THR A 165 19.54 12.52 -12.28
N LEU A 166 19.78 11.64 -11.30
CA LEU A 166 20.05 10.23 -11.56
C LEU A 166 18.77 9.51 -12.02
N PHE A 167 17.59 9.85 -11.49
CA PHE A 167 16.32 9.39 -12.04
C PHE A 167 16.06 9.90 -13.46
N ALA A 168 16.30 11.18 -13.73
CA ALA A 168 16.13 11.76 -15.07
C ALA A 168 17.05 11.12 -16.12
N LYS A 169 18.20 10.58 -15.70
CA LYS A 169 19.15 9.85 -16.55
C LYS A 169 18.86 8.35 -16.64
N ASN A 170 17.71 7.89 -16.14
CA ASN A 170 17.35 6.48 -16.03
C ASN A 170 18.43 5.65 -15.30
N LYS A 171 19.04 6.22 -14.25
CA LYS A 171 20.05 5.59 -13.38
C LYS A 171 19.47 5.35 -11.98
N PRO A 172 18.48 4.45 -11.86
CA PRO A 172 17.71 4.25 -10.63
C PRO A 172 18.57 3.78 -9.45
N VAL A 173 19.54 2.91 -9.74
CA VAL A 173 20.49 2.32 -8.79
C VAL A 173 21.41 3.36 -8.17
N ASP A 174 21.93 4.25 -9.01
CA ASP A 174 22.86 5.28 -8.57
C ASP A 174 22.10 6.33 -7.74
N ALA A 175 20.87 6.67 -8.14
CA ALA A 175 19.98 7.54 -7.37
C ALA A 175 19.76 6.97 -5.97
N LEU A 176 19.46 5.67 -5.89
CA LEU A 176 19.27 4.96 -4.63
C LEU A 176 20.53 4.94 -3.77
N THR A 177 21.67 4.58 -4.38
CA THR A 177 22.97 4.53 -3.69
C THR A 177 23.36 5.91 -3.15
N ARG A 178 23.11 6.96 -3.93
CA ARG A 178 23.38 8.35 -3.55
C ARG A 178 22.48 8.83 -2.41
N ALA A 179 21.22 8.41 -2.41
CA ALA A 179 20.28 8.71 -1.34
C ALA A 179 20.65 8.00 -0.03
N MET A 180 21.11 6.74 -0.10
CA MET A 180 21.42 5.90 1.06
C MET A 180 22.77 6.21 1.74
N ARG A 181 23.72 6.82 1.02
CA ARG A 181 25.07 7.16 1.55
C ARG A 181 25.17 8.54 2.22
N ALA A 182 24.10 9.34 2.19
CA ALA A 182 24.04 10.67 2.81
C ALA A 182 23.32 10.60 4.16
#